data_AF-A0A7C9ARD8-F1
#
_entry.id   AF-A0A7C9ARD8-F1
#
_cell.length_a   1.000
_cell.length_b   1.000
_cell.length_c   1.000
_cell.angle_alpha   90.00
_cell.angle_beta   90.00
_cell.angle_gamma   90.00
#
_symmetry.space_group_name_H-M   'P 1'
#
loop_
_entity.id
_entity.type
_entity.pdbx_description
1 polymer ?
#
loop_
_entity_poly.entity_id
_entity_poly.type
_entity_poly.pdbx_seq_one_letter_code
_entity_poly.pdbx_strand_id
1 'polypeptide(L)'
;GLSNHGMSGRAIELFRLMQSEGVNPNGVTFICVLTACSRMGLVEEGLQIFESMRDRYGIEPGVEHYGCMVDLLARAGMLQEAEQLVRKMSMVPDSFVLGSLLNACRVHGNIELGEEMVKRLMERGLDYSGVHTLLSNIYASANKWDGVVKVRGQMEEKEVRKVPGCSLIEVDGIVSEFGAGQRSHVLMEEIISSLLQIDKHLRSFGLDHGVRLTPEIAYF
;
A
#
# COMPACT_ATOMS: atom_id res chain seq x y z
N GLY A 1 1.04 16.70 -2.69
CA GLY A 1 0.96 16.80 -1.22
C GLY A 1 -0.34 17.41 -0.72
N LEU A 2 -0.59 18.70 -0.99
CA LEU A 2 -1.69 19.47 -0.36
C LEU A 2 -3.12 19.12 -0.82
N SER A 3 -3.30 18.67 -2.07
CA SER A 3 -4.64 18.39 -2.61
C SER A 3 -5.39 17.28 -1.84
N ASN A 4 -4.68 16.23 -1.40
CA ASN A 4 -5.31 15.12 -0.68
C ASN A 4 -5.73 15.47 0.75
N HIS A 5 -5.03 16.40 1.42
CA HIS A 5 -5.38 16.79 2.80
C HIS A 5 -6.63 17.66 2.84
N GLY A 6 -6.76 18.60 1.89
CA GLY A 6 -7.96 19.44 1.79
C GLY A 6 -9.22 18.65 1.46
N MET A 7 -9.12 17.61 0.63
CA MET A 7 -10.25 16.71 0.35
C MET A 7 -10.63 15.86 1.55
N SER A 8 -9.65 15.35 2.31
CA SER A 8 -9.93 14.61 3.55
C SER A 8 -10.64 15.47 4.60
N GLY A 9 -10.20 16.72 4.80
CA GLY A 9 -10.86 17.65 5.74
C GLY A 9 -12.32 17.90 5.36
N ARG A 10 -12.59 18.19 4.08
CA ARG A 10 -13.98 18.35 3.58
C ARG A 10 -14.84 17.10 3.77
N ALA A 11 -14.29 15.90 3.65
CA ALA A 11 -15.06 14.68 3.85
C ALA A 11 -15.58 14.56 5.29
N ILE A 12 -14.76 14.94 6.28
CA ILE A 12 -15.14 14.96 7.69
C ILE A 12 -16.19 16.05 7.97
N GLU A 13 -16.01 17.26 7.41
CA GLU A 13 -16.99 18.35 7.52
C GLU A 13 -18.35 17.97 6.92
N LEU A 14 -18.35 17.35 5.73
CA LEU A 14 -19.58 16.89 5.08
C LEU A 14 -20.26 15.77 5.86
N PHE A 15 -19.49 14.88 6.49
CA PHE A 15 -20.05 13.86 7.37
C PHE A 15 -20.74 14.49 8.59
N ARG A 16 -20.12 15.49 9.24
CA ARG A 16 -20.73 16.21 10.36
C ARG A 16 -21.98 16.98 9.94
N LEU A 17 -21.96 17.62 8.76
CA LEU A 17 -23.12 18.30 8.20
C LEU A 17 -24.28 17.32 7.96
N MET A 18 -24.00 16.18 7.31
CA MET A 18 -24.96 15.09 7.10
C MET A 18 -25.62 14.66 8.42
N GLN A 19 -24.84 14.51 9.49
CA GLN A 19 -25.37 14.20 10.82
C GLN A 19 -26.27 15.31 11.38
N SER A 20 -25.87 16.58 11.22
CA SER A 20 -26.64 17.74 11.72
C SER A 20 -27.96 17.96 10.98
N GLU A 21 -28.02 17.58 9.70
CA GLU A 21 -29.21 17.67 8.87
C GLU A 21 -30.12 16.43 9.00
N GLY A 22 -29.76 15.46 9.86
CA GLY A 22 -30.53 14.23 10.06
C GLY A 22 -30.49 13.27 8.88
N VAL A 23 -29.52 13.42 7.98
CA VAL A 23 -29.31 12.50 6.86
C VAL A 23 -28.49 11.30 7.34
N ASN A 24 -28.97 10.09 7.04
CA ASN A 24 -28.30 8.88 7.50
C ASN A 24 -27.10 8.53 6.60
N PRO A 25 -25.89 8.33 7.17
CA PRO A 25 -24.76 7.77 6.44
C PRO A 25 -25.02 6.30 6.10
N ASN A 26 -24.38 5.83 5.03
CA ASN A 26 -24.34 4.41 4.66
C ASN A 26 -22.90 3.89 4.70
N GLY A 27 -22.68 2.61 4.40
CA GLY A 27 -21.34 2.01 4.43
C GLY A 27 -20.32 2.75 3.54
N VAL A 28 -20.72 3.22 2.36
CA VAL A 28 -19.84 3.99 1.46
C VAL A 28 -19.45 5.32 2.10
N THR A 29 -20.39 6.02 2.77
CA THR A 29 -20.08 7.22 3.54
C THR A 29 -19.02 6.96 4.61
N PHE A 30 -19.15 5.84 5.34
CA PHE A 30 -18.18 5.45 6.36
C PHE A 30 -16.79 5.17 5.78
N ILE A 31 -16.70 4.44 4.67
CA ILE A 31 -15.41 4.22 3.98
C ILE A 31 -14.73 5.55 3.65
N CYS A 32 -15.48 6.51 3.09
CA CYS A 32 -14.96 7.83 2.72
C CYS A 32 -14.41 8.60 3.93
N VAL A 33 -15.17 8.70 5.02
CA VAL A 33 -14.76 9.46 6.19
C VAL A 33 -13.64 8.76 6.98
N LEU A 34 -13.66 7.43 7.08
CA LEU A 34 -12.58 6.66 7.73
C LEU A 34 -11.28 6.75 6.94
N THR A 35 -11.35 6.73 5.60
CA THR A 35 -10.19 6.99 4.73
C THR A 35 -9.64 8.40 4.95
N ALA A 36 -10.51 9.39 5.13
CA ALA A 36 -10.10 10.76 5.45
C ALA A 36 -9.39 10.83 6.81
N CYS A 37 -9.94 10.18 7.85
CA CYS A 37 -9.29 10.05 9.16
C CYS A 37 -7.90 9.41 9.05
N SER A 38 -7.78 8.29 8.30
CA SER A 38 -6.49 7.64 8.04
C SER A 38 -5.46 8.59 7.45
N ARG A 39 -5.84 9.32 6.40
CA ARG A 39 -4.94 10.26 5.71
C ARG A 39 -4.53 11.45 6.57
N MET A 40 -5.38 11.85 7.51
CA MET A 40 -5.13 12.97 8.41
C MET A 40 -4.51 12.55 9.75
N GLY A 41 -4.36 11.25 10.00
CA GLY A 41 -3.87 10.73 11.29
C GLY A 41 -4.83 10.94 12.45
N LEU A 42 -6.13 11.09 12.19
CA LEU A 42 -7.15 11.36 13.20
C LEU A 42 -7.63 10.05 13.84
N VAL A 43 -6.78 9.44 14.67
CA VAL A 43 -7.03 8.11 15.27
C VAL A 43 -8.29 8.09 16.13
N GLU A 44 -8.40 9.02 17.08
CA GLU A 44 -9.53 9.07 18.02
C GLU A 44 -10.86 9.27 17.30
N GLU A 45 -10.91 10.21 16.35
CA GLU A 45 -12.10 10.46 15.55
C GLU A 45 -12.46 9.26 14.67
N GLY A 46 -11.47 8.62 14.04
CA GLY A 46 -11.69 7.40 13.25
C GLY A 46 -12.28 6.26 14.08
N LEU A 47 -11.80 6.05 15.32
CA LEU A 47 -12.35 5.05 16.24
C LEU A 47 -13.80 5.35 16.61
N GLN A 48 -14.11 6.59 16.99
CA GLN A 48 -15.47 7.00 17.34
C GLN A 48 -16.44 6.83 16.15
N ILE A 49 -16.00 7.20 14.95
CA ILE A 49 -16.79 7.05 13.73
C ILE A 49 -17.03 5.56 13.43
N PHE A 50 -16.00 4.73 13.53
CA PHE A 50 -16.10 3.29 13.29
C PHE A 50 -17.06 2.60 14.28
N GLU A 51 -16.96 2.90 15.57
CA GLU A 51 -17.88 2.39 16.60
C GLU A 51 -19.32 2.84 16.36
N SER A 52 -19.51 4.10 15.92
CA SER A 52 -20.84 4.63 15.64
C SER A 52 -21.60 3.88 14.54
N MET A 53 -20.89 3.19 13.63
CA MET A 53 -21.53 2.41 12.56
C MET A 53 -22.56 1.44 13.12
N ARG A 54 -22.16 0.62 14.09
CA ARG A 54 -23.04 -0.35 14.72
C ARG A 54 -23.94 0.31 15.76
N ASP A 55 -23.34 1.08 16.66
CA ASP A 55 -24.02 1.54 17.88
C ASP A 55 -25.07 2.62 17.61
N ARG A 56 -24.90 3.42 16.55
CA ARG A 56 -25.83 4.49 16.17
C ARG A 56 -26.62 4.19 14.90
N TYR A 57 -25.98 3.58 13.89
CA TYR A 57 -26.58 3.42 12.56
C TYR A 57 -27.01 1.97 12.25
N GLY A 58 -26.69 1.00 13.12
CA GLY A 58 -27.01 -0.42 12.88
C GLY A 58 -26.31 -1.00 11.64
N ILE A 59 -25.20 -0.42 11.22
CA ILE A 59 -24.41 -0.84 10.06
C ILE A 59 -23.26 -1.71 10.56
N GLU A 60 -23.24 -2.96 10.13
CA GLU A 60 -22.12 -3.87 10.42
C GLU A 60 -20.89 -3.51 9.57
N PRO A 61 -19.69 -3.37 10.18
CA PRO A 61 -18.49 -3.08 9.42
C PRO A 61 -18.07 -4.22 8.48
N GLY A 62 -18.02 -3.92 7.18
CA GLY A 62 -17.41 -4.79 6.15
C GLY A 62 -15.89 -4.68 6.07
N VAL A 63 -15.28 -5.51 5.21
CA VAL A 63 -13.81 -5.63 5.05
C VAL A 63 -13.14 -4.29 4.71
N GLU A 64 -13.80 -3.45 3.92
CA GLU A 64 -13.30 -2.15 3.49
C GLU A 64 -13.19 -1.16 4.66
N HIS A 65 -14.15 -1.20 5.59
CA HIS A 65 -14.14 -0.36 6.79
C HIS A 65 -13.01 -0.76 7.72
N TYR A 66 -12.82 -2.07 7.93
CA TYR A 66 -11.67 -2.60 8.65
C TYR A 66 -10.35 -2.21 7.98
N GLY A 67 -10.27 -2.28 6.66
CA GLY A 67 -9.10 -1.83 5.90
C GLY A 67 -8.75 -0.37 6.18
N CYS A 68 -9.73 0.53 6.22
CA CYS A 68 -9.52 1.94 6.55
C CYS A 68 -8.97 2.11 7.98
N MET A 69 -9.50 1.37 8.95
CA MET A 69 -9.07 1.44 10.34
C MET A 69 -7.69 0.84 10.59
N VAL A 70 -7.40 -0.30 9.96
CA VAL A 70 -6.07 -0.91 10.01
C VAL A 70 -5.04 0.04 9.40
N ASP A 71 -5.36 0.67 8.28
CA ASP A 71 -4.49 1.66 7.63
C ASP A 71 -4.26 2.90 8.52
N LEU A 72 -5.29 3.41 9.19
CA LEU A 72 -5.19 4.52 10.15
C LEU A 72 -4.25 4.18 11.32
N LEU A 73 -4.46 3.04 11.98
CA LEU A 73 -3.65 2.58 13.11
C LEU A 73 -2.20 2.27 12.68
N ALA A 74 -2.04 1.60 11.54
CA ALA A 74 -0.76 1.32 10.91
C ALA A 74 0.08 2.57 10.69
N ARG A 75 -0.50 3.61 10.07
CA ARG A 75 0.19 4.88 9.82
C ARG A 75 0.54 5.61 11.11
N ALA A 76 -0.28 5.47 12.15
CA ALA A 76 -0.03 6.02 13.48
C ALA A 76 1.02 5.24 14.30
N GLY A 77 1.51 4.10 13.81
CA GLY A 77 2.47 3.25 14.53
C GLY A 77 1.83 2.36 15.61
N MET A 78 0.50 2.32 15.68
CA MET A 78 -0.29 1.52 16.61
C MET A 78 -0.45 0.10 16.09
N LEU A 79 0.68 -0.59 15.92
CA LEU A 79 0.75 -1.89 15.25
C LEU A 79 0.02 -3.00 16.02
N GLN A 80 0.09 -2.98 17.35
CA GLN A 80 -0.57 -3.97 18.20
C GLN A 80 -2.09 -3.82 18.10
N GLU A 81 -2.59 -2.59 18.10
CA GLU A 81 -4.01 -2.28 17.94
C GLU A 81 -4.50 -2.65 16.54
N ALA A 82 -3.69 -2.35 15.51
CA ALA A 82 -3.98 -2.76 14.13
C ALA A 82 -4.06 -4.29 14.01
N GLU A 83 -3.13 -5.03 14.62
CA GLU A 83 -3.15 -6.50 14.64
C GLU A 83 -4.39 -7.03 15.38
N GLN A 84 -4.70 -6.49 16.56
CA GLN A 84 -5.88 -6.86 17.32
C GLN A 84 -7.16 -6.62 16.52
N LEU A 85 -7.23 -5.53 15.77
CA LEU A 85 -8.37 -5.22 14.94
C LEU A 85 -8.54 -6.26 13.81
N VAL A 86 -7.46 -6.65 13.14
CA VAL A 86 -7.47 -7.73 12.15
C VAL A 86 -7.94 -9.06 12.77
N ARG A 87 -7.51 -9.36 14.01
CA ARG A 87 -7.94 -10.57 14.73
C ARG A 87 -9.42 -10.57 15.10
N LYS A 88 -10.02 -9.39 15.29
CA LYS A 88 -11.45 -9.23 15.60
C LYS A 88 -12.37 -9.34 14.37
N MET A 89 -11.81 -9.35 13.15
CA MET A 89 -12.59 -9.50 11.93
C MET A 89 -13.26 -10.88 11.89
N SER A 90 -14.58 -10.91 11.80
CA SER A 90 -15.37 -12.13 11.54
C SER A 90 -15.30 -12.62 10.08
N MET A 91 -14.66 -11.84 9.19
CA MET A 91 -14.48 -12.10 7.76
C MET A 91 -12.99 -12.28 7.45
N VAL A 92 -12.69 -12.90 6.30
CA VAL A 92 -11.32 -13.02 5.82
C VAL A 92 -10.78 -11.63 5.44
N PRO A 93 -9.66 -11.16 6.02
CA PRO A 93 -9.02 -9.92 5.61
C PRO A 93 -8.58 -10.01 4.13
N ASP A 94 -8.82 -8.94 3.37
CA ASP A 94 -8.37 -8.86 1.99
C ASP A 94 -6.88 -8.48 1.88
N SER A 95 -6.37 -8.46 0.65
CA SER A 95 -4.98 -8.06 0.37
C SER A 95 -4.65 -6.64 0.82
N PHE A 96 -5.65 -5.74 0.86
CA PHE A 96 -5.45 -4.35 1.28
C PHE A 96 -5.22 -4.27 2.78
N VAL A 97 -6.07 -4.90 3.60
CA VAL A 97 -5.91 -4.95 5.07
C VAL A 97 -4.55 -5.52 5.45
N LEU A 98 -4.17 -6.63 4.83
CA LEU A 98 -2.91 -7.32 5.09
C LEU A 98 -1.70 -6.52 4.60
N GLY A 99 -1.80 -5.94 3.40
CA GLY A 99 -0.78 -5.09 2.81
C GLY A 99 -0.49 -3.85 3.67
N SER A 100 -1.54 -3.20 4.20
CA SER A 100 -1.42 -2.05 5.09
C SER A 100 -0.66 -2.40 6.36
N LEU A 101 -1.00 -3.50 7.04
CA LEU A 101 -0.33 -3.93 8.26
C LEU A 101 1.14 -4.34 8.03
N LEU A 102 1.41 -5.10 6.96
CA LEU A 102 2.79 -5.50 6.62
C LEU A 102 3.66 -4.31 6.22
N ASN A 103 3.11 -3.36 5.46
CA ASN A 103 3.80 -2.13 5.14
C ASN A 103 4.10 -1.31 6.40
N ALA A 104 3.21 -1.31 7.39
CA ALA A 104 3.44 -0.65 8.67
C ALA A 104 4.57 -1.32 9.46
N CYS A 105 4.60 -2.66 9.49
CA CYS A 105 5.71 -3.42 10.09
C CYS A 105 7.06 -3.04 9.46
N ARG A 106 7.08 -2.85 8.14
CA ARG A 106 8.26 -2.37 7.42
C ARG A 106 8.66 -0.95 7.80
N VAL A 107 7.71 -0.02 7.79
CA VAL A 107 7.96 1.42 8.07
C VAL A 107 8.40 1.65 9.50
N HIS A 108 7.83 0.93 10.46
CA HIS A 108 8.12 1.07 11.90
C HIS A 108 9.15 0.06 12.41
N GLY A 109 9.76 -0.74 11.51
CA GLY A 109 10.83 -1.67 11.86
C GLY A 109 10.42 -2.87 12.73
N ASN A 110 9.13 -3.19 12.83
CA ASN A 110 8.63 -4.32 13.61
C ASN A 110 8.67 -5.61 12.77
N ILE A 111 9.87 -6.18 12.66
CA ILE A 111 10.14 -7.38 11.84
C ILE A 111 9.39 -8.60 12.41
N GLU A 112 9.36 -8.75 13.73
CA GLU A 112 8.77 -9.88 14.44
C GLU A 112 7.27 -9.99 14.13
N LEU A 113 6.54 -8.89 14.20
CA LEU A 113 5.13 -8.85 13.82
C LEU A 113 4.96 -9.15 12.32
N GLY A 114 5.85 -8.62 11.48
CA GLY A 114 5.85 -8.88 10.04
C GLY A 114 6.00 -10.37 9.69
N GLU A 115 6.94 -11.06 10.34
CA GLU A 115 7.18 -12.50 10.18
C GLU A 115 5.97 -13.32 10.62
N GLU A 116 5.42 -13.04 11.80
CA GLU A 116 4.26 -13.73 12.35
C GLU A 116 3.03 -13.55 11.46
N MET A 117 2.80 -12.34 10.95
CA MET A 117 1.70 -12.06 10.03
C MET A 117 1.84 -12.85 8.72
N VAL A 118 3.03 -12.86 8.12
CA VAL A 118 3.30 -13.60 6.88
C VAL A 118 3.14 -15.11 7.10
N LYS A 119 3.62 -15.64 8.23
CA LYS A 119 3.44 -17.05 8.60
C LYS A 119 1.95 -17.43 8.66
N ARG A 120 1.12 -16.62 9.31
CA ARG A 120 -0.34 -16.85 9.38
C ARG A 120 -1.02 -16.81 8.01
N LEU A 121 -0.54 -15.96 7.11
CA LEU A 121 -1.06 -15.91 5.74
C LEU A 121 -0.76 -17.20 4.98
N MET A 122 0.47 -17.72 5.11
CA MET A 122 0.83 -19.00 4.54
C MET A 122 -0.02 -20.15 5.11
N GLU A 123 -0.25 -20.18 6.43
CA GLU A 123 -1.10 -21.20 7.08
C GLU A 123 -2.56 -21.19 6.58
N ARG A 124 -3.05 -20.03 6.08
CA ARG A 124 -4.39 -19.89 5.49
C ARG A 124 -4.43 -20.16 3.98
N GLY A 125 -3.34 -20.62 3.38
CA GLY A 125 -3.23 -20.87 1.94
C GLY A 125 -3.10 -19.60 1.09
N LEU A 126 -2.86 -18.44 1.72
CA LEU A 126 -2.58 -17.18 1.03
C LEU A 126 -1.07 -17.05 0.75
N ASP A 127 -0.48 -18.11 0.20
CA ASP A 127 0.94 -18.25 -0.07
C ASP A 127 1.24 -17.85 -1.53
N TYR A 128 1.22 -16.55 -1.82
CA TYR A 128 1.46 -15.99 -3.15
C TYR A 128 2.62 -14.99 -3.13
N SER A 129 3.11 -14.64 -4.32
CA SER A 129 4.34 -13.85 -4.51
C SER A 129 4.33 -12.49 -3.82
N GLY A 130 3.15 -11.87 -3.66
CA GLY A 130 2.98 -10.62 -2.92
C GLY A 130 3.33 -10.73 -1.43
N VAL A 131 2.96 -11.82 -0.75
CA VAL A 131 3.23 -12.00 0.69
C VAL A 131 4.74 -12.15 0.95
N HIS A 132 5.42 -12.96 0.13
CA HIS A 132 6.88 -13.10 0.20
C HIS A 132 7.61 -11.80 -0.14
N THR A 133 7.11 -11.05 -1.13
CA THR A 133 7.68 -9.75 -1.48
C THR A 133 7.60 -8.77 -0.31
N LEU A 134 6.46 -8.73 0.39
CA LEU A 134 6.29 -7.88 1.58
C LEU A 134 7.27 -8.29 2.71
N LEU A 135 7.43 -9.59 2.98
CA LEU A 135 8.40 -10.07 3.98
C LEU A 135 9.84 -9.72 3.60
N SER A 136 10.22 -9.94 2.34
CA SER A 136 11.53 -9.55 1.81
C SER A 136 11.78 -8.05 1.97
N ASN A 137 10.77 -7.22 1.74
CA ASN A 137 10.88 -5.76 1.89
C ASN A 137 11.02 -5.32 3.35
N ILE A 138 10.38 -6.05 4.29
CA ILE A 138 10.57 -5.85 5.74
C ILE A 138 12.02 -6.12 6.12
N TYR A 139 12.58 -7.26 5.71
CA TYR A 139 13.99 -7.58 5.96
C TYR A 139 14.96 -6.60 5.31
N ALA A 140 14.71 -6.22 4.05
CA ALA A 140 15.55 -5.26 3.32
C ALA A 140 15.55 -3.89 4.02
N SER A 141 14.38 -3.39 4.44
CA SER A 141 14.27 -2.11 5.16
C SER A 141 14.98 -2.14 6.52
N ALA A 142 15.15 -3.32 7.10
CA ALA A 142 15.90 -3.54 8.34
C ALA A 142 17.37 -3.91 8.13
N ASN A 143 17.90 -3.84 6.89
CA ASN A 143 19.25 -4.26 6.51
C ASN A 143 19.60 -5.73 6.85
N LYS A 144 18.58 -6.60 6.98
CA LYS A 144 18.75 -8.03 7.27
C LYS A 144 18.80 -8.85 5.97
N TRP A 145 19.93 -8.80 5.27
CA TRP A 145 20.09 -9.45 3.95
C TRP A 145 19.97 -10.97 3.99
N ASP A 146 20.36 -11.63 5.08
CA ASP A 146 20.17 -13.07 5.25
C ASP A 146 18.69 -13.47 5.16
N GLY A 147 17.80 -12.65 5.73
CA GLY A 147 16.35 -12.84 5.64
C GLY A 147 15.83 -12.66 4.22
N VAL A 148 16.33 -11.67 3.48
CA VAL A 148 16.00 -11.46 2.06
C VAL A 148 16.37 -12.68 1.22
N VAL A 149 17.58 -13.20 1.39
CA VAL A 149 18.06 -14.39 0.67
C VAL A 149 17.21 -15.60 1.01
N LYS A 150 16.89 -15.81 2.30
CA LYS A 150 16.03 -16.91 2.75
C LYS A 150 14.65 -16.87 2.10
N VAL A 151 14.00 -15.69 2.10
CA VAL A 151 12.66 -15.54 1.49
C VAL A 151 12.71 -15.81 0.00
N ARG A 152 13.74 -15.31 -0.71
CA ARG A 152 13.90 -15.57 -2.14
C ARG A 152 14.12 -17.06 -2.45
N GLY A 153 14.93 -17.75 -1.64
CA GLY A 153 15.12 -19.20 -1.76
C GLY A 153 13.81 -19.98 -1.58
N GLN A 154 12.98 -19.58 -0.60
CA GLN A 154 11.66 -20.19 -0.40
C GLN A 154 10.70 -19.94 -1.58
N MET A 155 10.78 -18.77 -2.20
CA MET A 155 9.99 -18.47 -3.40
C MET A 155 10.41 -19.34 -4.58
N GLU A 156 11.72 -19.56 -4.77
CA GLU A 156 12.26 -20.43 -5.82
C GLU A 156 11.85 -21.89 -5.61
N GLU A 157 11.99 -22.41 -4.39
CA GLU A 157 11.60 -23.78 -4.03
C GLU A 157 10.11 -24.06 -4.25
N LYS A 158 9.26 -23.07 -3.97
CA LYS A 158 7.80 -23.16 -4.13
C LYS A 158 7.31 -22.78 -5.53
N GLU A 159 8.22 -22.50 -6.47
CA GLU A 159 7.92 -21.97 -7.81
C GLU A 159 7.04 -20.69 -7.80
N VAL A 160 7.08 -19.93 -6.71
CA VAL A 160 6.32 -18.69 -6.55
C VAL A 160 7.03 -17.58 -7.33
N ARG A 161 6.54 -17.30 -8.54
CA ARG A 161 7.10 -16.24 -9.39
C ARG A 161 6.53 -14.86 -9.02
N LYS A 162 7.41 -13.88 -8.83
CA LYS A 162 7.04 -12.46 -8.81
C LYS A 162 6.49 -12.11 -10.18
N VAL A 163 5.25 -11.60 -10.26
CA VAL A 163 4.78 -10.95 -11.48
C VAL A 163 5.49 -9.59 -11.53
N PRO A 164 6.34 -9.31 -12.53
CA PRO A 164 6.95 -8.01 -12.66
C PRO A 164 5.86 -6.94 -12.76
N GLY A 165 6.05 -5.80 -12.10
CA GLY A 165 5.17 -4.67 -12.35
C GLY A 165 5.29 -4.26 -13.82
N CYS A 166 4.18 -4.15 -14.52
CA CYS A 166 4.15 -3.72 -15.92
C CYS A 166 3.49 -2.35 -16.02
N SER A 167 4.07 -1.50 -16.86
CA SER A 167 3.45 -0.25 -17.31
C SER A 167 3.07 -0.40 -18.78
N LEU A 168 1.91 0.11 -19.16
CA LEU A 168 1.42 0.09 -20.54
C LEU A 168 1.38 1.52 -21.06
N ILE A 169 1.86 1.74 -22.28
CA ILE A 169 1.73 3.01 -22.98
C ILE A 169 1.06 2.74 -24.32
N GLU A 170 0.01 3.49 -24.65
CA GLU A 170 -0.61 3.46 -25.97
C GLU A 170 -0.23 4.72 -26.74
N VAL A 171 0.37 4.55 -27.91
CA VAL A 171 0.67 5.63 -28.87
C VAL A 171 0.14 5.22 -30.22
N ASP A 172 -0.71 6.05 -30.82
CA ASP A 172 -1.31 5.82 -32.14
C ASP A 172 -1.98 4.43 -32.29
N GLY A 173 -2.63 3.95 -31.22
CA GLY A 173 -3.31 2.65 -31.19
C GLY A 173 -2.38 1.45 -30.99
N ILE A 174 -1.07 1.68 -30.79
CA ILE A 174 -0.09 0.64 -30.48
C ILE A 174 0.15 0.63 -28.97
N VAL A 175 -0.23 -0.47 -28.33
CA VAL A 175 0.03 -0.70 -26.90
C VAL A 175 1.42 -1.32 -26.74
N SER A 176 2.31 -0.64 -26.03
CA SER A 176 3.63 -1.12 -25.64
C SER A 176 3.64 -1.43 -24.14
N GLU A 177 4.10 -2.63 -23.78
CA GLU A 177 4.24 -3.08 -22.39
C GLU A 177 5.69 -2.98 -21.92
N PHE A 178 5.89 -2.44 -20.72
CA PHE A 178 7.18 -2.26 -20.06
C PHE A 178 7.17 -2.92 -18.69
N GLY A 179 7.79 -4.09 -18.59
CA GLY A 179 7.98 -4.82 -17.33
C GLY A 179 9.16 -4.30 -16.51
N ALA A 180 9.01 -4.24 -15.19
CA ALA A 180 10.07 -3.93 -14.24
C ALA A 180 11.19 -4.98 -14.34
N GLY A 181 12.41 -4.52 -14.66
CA GLY A 181 13.58 -5.39 -14.87
C GLY A 181 13.65 -6.04 -16.27
N GLN A 182 12.71 -5.74 -17.17
CA GLN A 182 12.71 -6.25 -18.54
C GLN A 182 13.79 -5.54 -19.37
N ARG A 183 14.75 -6.32 -19.90
CA ARG A 183 15.86 -5.82 -20.74
C ARG A 183 15.61 -5.96 -22.24
N SER A 184 14.51 -6.61 -22.60
CA SER A 184 14.21 -7.04 -23.97
C SER A 184 12.91 -6.40 -24.41
N HIS A 185 12.98 -5.15 -24.86
CA HIS A 185 11.92 -4.49 -25.63
C HIS A 185 12.49 -4.16 -27.00
N VAL A 186 11.68 -4.28 -28.07
CA VAL A 186 12.15 -4.07 -29.46
C VAL A 186 12.74 -2.66 -29.64
N LEU A 187 12.24 -1.69 -28.88
CA LEU A 187 12.69 -0.29 -28.90
C LEU A 187 13.61 0.10 -27.72
N MET A 188 14.16 -0.87 -26.98
CA MET A 188 14.90 -0.58 -25.73
C MET A 188 16.10 0.36 -25.95
N GLU A 189 16.84 0.19 -27.05
CA GLU A 189 17.96 1.07 -27.39
C GLU A 189 17.52 2.51 -27.65
N GLU A 190 16.41 2.70 -28.38
CA GLU A 190 15.83 4.01 -28.66
C GLU A 190 15.34 4.68 -27.39
N ILE A 191 14.65 3.93 -26.52
CA ILE A 191 14.15 4.44 -25.22
C ILE A 191 15.31 4.87 -24.33
N ILE A 192 16.38 4.07 -24.23
CA ILE A 192 17.57 4.42 -23.45
C ILE A 192 18.22 5.68 -24.01
N SER A 193 18.36 5.78 -25.33
CA SER A 193 18.90 6.97 -26.00
C SER A 193 18.08 8.23 -25.70
N SER A 194 16.74 8.14 -25.80
CA SER A 194 15.84 9.25 -25.46
C SER A 194 15.92 9.64 -23.98
N LEU A 195 15.98 8.67 -23.07
CA LEU A 195 16.14 8.94 -21.63
C LEU A 195 17.46 9.65 -21.33
N LEU A 196 18.57 9.25 -21.97
CA LEU A 196 19.87 9.93 -21.85
C LEU A 196 19.85 11.35 -22.40
N GLN A 197 19.13 11.60 -23.51
CA GLN A 197 18.95 12.95 -24.04
C GLN A 197 18.14 13.83 -23.09
N ILE A 198 17.06 13.30 -22.51
CA ILE A 198 16.25 14.00 -21.51
C ILE A 198 17.09 14.31 -20.27
N ASP A 199 17.85 13.34 -19.74
CA ASP A 199 18.76 13.55 -18.61
C ASP A 199 19.77 14.68 -18.90
N LYS A 200 20.42 14.64 -20.07
CA LYS A 200 21.35 15.69 -20.51
C LYS A 200 20.67 17.07 -20.61
N HIS A 201 19.45 17.11 -21.13
CA HIS A 201 18.68 18.35 -21.24
C HIS A 201 18.32 18.88 -19.83
N LEU A 202 17.81 18.03 -18.93
CA LEU A 202 17.48 18.40 -17.55
C LEU A 202 18.71 18.92 -16.77
N ARG A 203 19.89 18.29 -16.96
CA ARG A 203 21.17 18.77 -16.40
C ARG A 203 21.54 20.17 -16.87
N SER A 204 21.25 20.51 -18.13
CA SER A 204 21.56 21.83 -18.69
C SER A 204 20.74 22.97 -18.06
N PHE A 205 19.59 22.66 -17.45
CA PHE A 205 18.75 23.62 -16.72
C PHE A 205 18.99 23.64 -15.21
N GLY A 206 19.98 22.89 -14.69
CA GLY A 206 20.28 22.85 -13.25
C GLY A 206 19.21 22.15 -12.40
N LEU A 207 18.33 21.35 -13.02
CA LEU A 207 17.23 20.65 -12.35
C LEU A 207 17.67 19.30 -11.72
N ASP A 208 18.97 19.06 -11.57
CA ASP A 208 19.50 17.83 -10.99
C ASP A 208 19.39 17.85 -9.47
N HIS A 209 18.22 17.49 -8.94
CA HIS A 209 17.98 17.28 -7.51
C HIS A 209 18.45 15.90 -7.02
N GLY A 210 19.51 15.33 -7.61
CA GLY A 210 20.10 14.06 -7.18
C GLY A 210 19.45 12.82 -7.78
N VAL A 211 18.69 12.96 -8.88
CA VAL A 211 18.08 11.84 -9.59
C VAL A 211 18.98 11.45 -10.75
N ARG A 212 19.71 10.34 -10.63
CA ARG A 212 20.37 9.71 -11.77
C ARG A 212 19.34 8.87 -12.53
N LEU A 213 19.08 9.18 -13.79
CA LEU A 213 18.42 8.25 -14.71
C LEU A 213 19.45 7.21 -15.17
N THR A 214 19.88 6.31 -14.27
CA THR A 214 20.67 5.14 -14.69
C THR A 214 19.74 4.02 -15.12
N PRO A 215 20.06 3.27 -16.19
CA PRO A 215 19.33 2.04 -16.58
C PRO A 215 19.33 0.95 -15.48
N GLU A 216 20.06 1.17 -14.39
CA GLU A 216 20.30 0.23 -13.30
C GLU A 216 19.31 0.36 -12.13
N ILE A 217 18.44 1.38 -12.09
CA ILE A 217 17.55 1.57 -10.91
C ILE A 217 16.32 0.65 -10.92
N ALA A 218 16.16 -0.20 -11.94
CA ALA A 218 15.12 -1.24 -11.96
C ALA A 218 15.55 -2.60 -11.36
N TYR A 219 16.63 -2.66 -10.55
CA TYR A 219 17.12 -3.90 -9.91
C TYR A 219 16.81 -4.06 -8.42
N PHE A 220 15.73 -3.44 -7.90
CA PHE A 220 15.26 -3.72 -6.54
C PHE A 220 13.74 -3.89 -6.49
#